data_AF-A0A3P7JIX5-F1
#
_entry.id   AF-A0A3P7JIX5-F1
#
_cell.length_a   1.000
_cell.length_b   1.000
_cell.length_c   1.000
_cell.angle_alpha   90.00
_cell.angle_beta   90.00
_cell.angle_gamma   90.00
#
_symmetry.space_group_name_H-M   'P 1'
#
loop_
_entity.id
_entity.type
_entity.pdbx_description
1 polymer ?
#
loop_
_entity_poly.entity_id
_entity_poly.type
_entity_poly.pdbx_seq_one_letter_code
_entity_poly.pdbx_strand_id
1 'polypeptide(L)'
;MNSPIAVCVGNVINNMLFGMRFPQGSVEMHRLHSLLDKQSRLVINPLMGLYIAAPWTTDIPLLNTKWNDLMAIRSQLYDFLQKQIDDHRVRLAHGDPIEDDFTFTYMREMEDRRQNGSEMGFFDDCQMKMLLLDLFFAGMETTVTTLKWAFLVITVNIDIQRKVQEELDNKCT
;
A
#
# COMPACT_ATOMS: atom_id res chain seq x y z
N MET A 1 -0.99 -12.05 -12.55
CA MET A 1 -0.81 -13.22 -11.67
C MET A 1 -1.94 -13.19 -10.63
N ASN A 2 -2.81 -14.20 -10.62
CA ASN A 2 -3.98 -14.30 -9.74
C ASN A 2 -3.57 -14.85 -8.37
N SER A 3 -2.75 -14.14 -7.58
CA SER A 3 -2.34 -14.64 -6.26
C SER A 3 -3.44 -14.36 -5.22
N PRO A 4 -4.13 -15.37 -4.68
CA PRO A 4 -5.18 -15.14 -3.68
C PRO A 4 -4.63 -14.52 -2.39
N ILE A 5 -3.38 -14.84 -2.05
CA ILE A 5 -2.65 -14.25 -0.91
C ILE A 5 -2.54 -12.73 -1.08
N ALA A 6 -2.16 -12.27 -2.27
CA ALA A 6 -1.99 -10.84 -2.54
C ALA A 6 -3.32 -10.07 -2.48
N VAL A 7 -4.41 -10.67 -2.97
CA VAL A 7 -5.76 -10.09 -2.85
C VAL A 7 -6.19 -10.02 -1.39
N CYS A 8 -5.94 -11.07 -0.61
CA CYS A 8 -6.26 -11.10 0.82
C CYS A 8 -5.51 -10.01 1.59
N VAL A 9 -4.18 -9.96 1.47
CA VAL A 9 -3.34 -8.95 2.13
C VAL A 9 -3.75 -7.53 1.71
N GLY A 10 -3.96 -7.31 0.42
CA GLY A 10 -4.37 -5.98 -0.05
C GLY A 10 -5.75 -5.57 0.42
N ASN A 11 -6.69 -6.49 0.57
CA ASN A 11 -7.99 -6.17 1.17
C ASN A 11 -7.88 -5.85 2.66
N VAL A 12 -6.98 -6.52 3.40
CA VAL A 12 -6.71 -6.18 4.80
C VAL A 12 -6.14 -4.76 4.91
N ILE A 13 -5.19 -4.39 4.05
CA ILE A 13 -4.61 -3.05 4.02
C ILE A 13 -5.62 -2.01 3.55
N ASN A 14 -6.35 -2.24 2.45
CA ASN A 14 -7.38 -1.31 1.96
C ASN A 14 -8.47 -1.08 3.01
N ASN A 15 -8.85 -2.11 3.77
CA ASN A 15 -9.84 -1.97 4.83
C ASN A 15 -9.32 -1.11 5.98
N MET A 16 -8.02 -1.20 6.30
CA MET A 16 -7.39 -0.34 7.32
C MET A 16 -7.21 1.11 6.84
N LEU A 17 -6.90 1.30 5.56
CA LEU A 17 -6.58 2.63 5.03
C LEU A 17 -7.81 3.42 4.57
N PHE A 18 -8.80 2.73 4.01
CA PHE A 18 -9.91 3.33 3.25
C PHE A 18 -11.29 2.74 3.59
N GLY A 19 -11.38 1.87 4.60
CA GLY A 19 -12.63 1.19 4.97
C GLY A 19 -13.17 0.20 3.93
N MET A 20 -12.44 -0.03 2.83
CA MET A 20 -12.97 -0.77 1.67
C MET A 20 -12.28 -2.11 1.42
N ARG A 21 -12.99 -3.00 0.71
CA ARG A 21 -12.44 -4.27 0.20
C ARG A 21 -12.78 -4.42 -1.27
N PHE A 22 -11.82 -4.88 -2.06
CA PHE A 22 -12.06 -5.23 -3.45
C PHE A 22 -12.64 -6.65 -3.57
N PRO A 23 -13.62 -6.88 -4.45
CA PRO A 23 -14.08 -8.22 -4.76
C PRO A 23 -12.96 -9.03 -5.42
N GLN A 24 -13.04 -10.36 -5.29
CA GLN A 24 -12.13 -11.24 -6.03
C GLN A 24 -12.26 -10.99 -7.54
N GLY A 25 -11.12 -10.91 -8.24
CA GLY A 25 -11.12 -10.59 -9.67
C GLY A 25 -11.19 -9.09 -9.99
N SER A 26 -11.23 -8.18 -9.00
CA SER A 26 -11.25 -6.74 -9.24
C SER A 26 -10.09 -6.28 -10.13
N VAL A 27 -10.41 -5.66 -11.27
CA VAL A 27 -9.42 -5.12 -12.21
C VAL A 27 -8.58 -4.02 -11.58
N GLU A 28 -9.21 -3.18 -10.73
CA GLU A 28 -8.53 -2.08 -10.04
C GLU A 28 -7.48 -2.60 -9.05
N MET A 29 -7.81 -3.63 -8.27
CA MET A 29 -6.86 -4.27 -7.35
C MET A 29 -5.69 -4.92 -8.09
N HIS A 30 -5.96 -5.61 -9.20
CA HIS A 30 -4.91 -6.20 -10.04
C HIS A 30 -4.00 -5.14 -10.65
N ARG A 31 -4.57 -4.01 -11.11
CA ARG A 31 -3.81 -2.87 -11.62
C ARG A 31 -2.92 -2.28 -10.52
N LEU A 32 -3.47 -2.04 -9.34
CA LEU A 32 -2.76 -1.48 -8.20
C LEU A 32 -1.57 -2.35 -7.79
N HIS A 33 -1.78 -3.66 -7.63
CA HIS A 33 -0.69 -4.61 -7.35
C HIS A 33 0.35 -4.64 -8.48
N SER A 34 -0.07 -4.56 -9.74
CA SER A 34 0.85 -4.52 -10.89
C SER A 34 1.74 -3.28 -10.86
N LEU A 35 1.21 -2.14 -10.42
CA LEU A 35 2.00 -0.92 -10.22
C LEU A 35 3.04 -1.10 -9.10
N LEU A 36 2.66 -1.70 -7.97
CA LEU A 36 3.59 -1.96 -6.87
C LEU A 36 4.71 -2.95 -7.24
N ASP A 37 4.38 -4.07 -7.90
CA ASP A 37 5.40 -5.05 -8.34
C ASP A 37 6.37 -4.41 -9.35
N LYS A 38 5.86 -3.59 -10.28
CA LYS A 38 6.71 -2.82 -11.20
C LYS A 38 7.60 -1.84 -10.46
N GLN A 39 7.06 -1.12 -9.49
CA GLN A 39 7.84 -0.19 -8.66
C GLN A 39 8.94 -0.95 -7.90
N SER A 40 8.62 -2.06 -7.25
CA SER A 40 9.55 -2.92 -6.51
C SER A 40 10.72 -3.42 -7.38
N ARG A 41 10.42 -3.87 -8.60
CA ARG A 41 11.45 -4.26 -9.58
C ARG A 41 12.28 -3.09 -10.07
N LEU A 42 11.67 -1.91 -10.20
CA LEU A 42 12.33 -0.73 -10.71
C LEU A 42 13.32 -0.18 -9.68
N VAL A 43 12.93 -0.08 -8.41
CA VAL A 43 13.78 0.50 -7.34
C VAL A 43 15.05 -0.30 -7.07
N ILE A 44 15.07 -1.61 -7.35
CA ILE A 44 16.27 -2.45 -7.23
C ILE A 44 17.18 -2.40 -8.47
N ASN A 45 16.78 -1.70 -9.53
CA ASN A 45 17.60 -1.58 -10.73
C ASN A 45 18.88 -0.78 -10.42
N PRO A 46 20.08 -1.22 -10.86
CA PRO A 46 21.33 -0.49 -10.61
C PRO A 46 21.31 0.98 -11.04
N LEU A 47 20.57 1.34 -12.09
CA LEU A 47 20.40 2.73 -12.52
C LEU A 47 19.70 3.60 -11.47
N MET A 48 18.83 3.02 -10.64
CA MET A 48 18.22 3.75 -9.53
C MET A 48 19.25 4.14 -8.47
N GLY A 49 20.23 3.27 -8.22
CA GLY A 49 21.37 3.60 -7.35
C GLY A 49 22.21 4.76 -7.91
N LEU A 50 22.37 4.84 -9.22
CA LEU A 50 23.01 5.98 -9.88
C LEU A 50 22.24 7.28 -9.65
N TYR A 51 20.91 7.28 -9.81
CA TYR A 51 20.11 8.50 -9.55
C TYR A 51 20.20 8.95 -8.10
N ILE A 52 20.28 8.03 -7.14
CA ILE A 52 20.45 8.37 -5.71
C ILE A 52 21.82 9.02 -5.48
N ALA A 53 22.89 8.45 -6.05
CA ALA A 53 24.25 8.96 -5.89
C ALA A 53 24.51 10.26 -6.68
N ALA A 54 23.85 10.43 -7.82
CA ALA A 54 24.01 11.56 -8.73
C ALA A 54 22.65 12.00 -9.29
N PRO A 55 21.85 12.77 -8.52
CA PRO A 55 20.48 13.13 -8.90
C PRO A 55 20.35 13.84 -10.25
N TRP A 56 21.31 14.69 -10.62
CA TRP A 56 21.33 15.39 -11.91
C TRP A 56 21.32 14.45 -13.14
N THR A 57 21.64 13.17 -12.97
CA THR A 57 21.56 12.18 -14.05
C THR A 57 20.12 11.86 -14.48
N THR A 58 19.11 12.22 -13.67
CA THR A 58 17.69 12.09 -14.03
C THR A 58 17.25 13.07 -15.12
N ASP A 59 18.04 14.10 -15.42
CA ASP A 59 17.71 15.10 -16.44
C ASP A 59 18.28 14.75 -17.83
N ILE A 60 19.09 13.69 -17.91
CA ILE A 60 19.77 13.30 -19.16
C ILE A 60 18.85 12.41 -20.01
N PRO A 61 18.49 12.79 -21.26
CA PRO A 61 17.47 12.11 -22.07
C PRO A 61 17.69 10.60 -22.37
N LEU A 62 18.91 10.08 -22.19
CA LEU A 62 19.23 8.66 -22.35
C LEU A 62 19.36 7.90 -21.02
N LEU A 63 19.63 8.63 -19.94
CA LEU A 63 19.74 8.05 -18.61
C LEU A 63 18.43 8.20 -17.84
N ASN A 64 17.50 9.06 -18.23
CA ASN A 64 16.28 9.35 -17.46
C ASN A 64 15.14 8.35 -17.67
N THR A 65 15.28 7.35 -18.54
CA THR A 65 14.16 6.46 -18.91
C THR A 65 13.57 5.74 -17.70
N LYS A 66 14.40 5.18 -16.82
CA LYS A 66 13.92 4.46 -15.62
C LYS A 66 13.36 5.42 -14.56
N TRP A 67 13.88 6.63 -14.49
CA TRP A 67 13.31 7.69 -13.67
C TRP A 67 11.90 8.08 -14.15
N ASN A 68 11.73 8.26 -15.45
CA ASN A 68 10.43 8.56 -16.06
C ASN A 68 9.42 7.41 -15.87
N ASP A 69 9.88 6.15 -16.00
CA ASP A 69 9.06 4.97 -15.66
C ASP A 69 8.58 5.04 -14.19
N LEU A 70 9.46 5.41 -13.26
CA LEU A 70 9.13 5.53 -11.84
C LEU A 70 8.12 6.65 -11.59
N MET A 71 8.33 7.82 -12.20
CA MET A 71 7.42 8.96 -12.07
C MET A 71 6.04 8.65 -12.66
N ALA A 72 5.96 7.91 -13.76
CA ALA A 72 4.70 7.47 -14.34
C ALA A 72 3.95 6.45 -13.45
N ILE A 73 4.66 5.55 -12.77
CA ILE A 73 4.06 4.65 -11.78
C ILE A 73 3.57 5.45 -10.57
N ARG A 74 4.40 6.35 -10.06
CA ARG A 74 4.05 7.22 -8.92
C ARG A 74 2.80 8.04 -9.22
N SER A 75 2.70 8.64 -10.41
CA SER A 75 1.51 9.39 -10.83
C SER A 75 0.24 8.54 -10.75
N GLN A 76 0.27 7.31 -11.29
CA GLN A 76 -0.90 6.44 -11.27
C GLN A 76 -1.30 5.98 -9.86
N LEU A 77 -0.31 5.74 -8.98
CA LEU A 77 -0.58 5.45 -7.58
C LEU A 77 -1.17 6.67 -6.87
N TYR A 78 -0.66 7.87 -7.17
CA TYR A 78 -1.18 9.12 -6.63
C TYR A 78 -2.62 9.38 -7.07
N ASP A 79 -2.95 9.10 -8.33
CA ASP A 79 -4.32 9.22 -8.85
C ASP A 79 -5.27 8.28 -8.13
N PHE A 80 -4.84 7.04 -7.88
CA PHE A 80 -5.60 6.07 -7.10
C PHE A 80 -5.86 6.57 -5.68
N LEU A 81 -4.81 7.03 -4.98
CA LEU A 81 -4.93 7.55 -3.61
C LEU A 81 -5.80 8.81 -3.56
N GLN A 82 -5.65 9.71 -4.53
CA GLN A 82 -6.44 10.93 -4.59
C GLN A 82 -7.93 10.62 -4.75
N LYS A 83 -8.28 9.67 -5.62
CA LYS A 83 -9.66 9.18 -5.76
C LYS A 83 -10.22 8.69 -4.41
N GLN A 84 -9.45 7.88 -3.67
CA GLN A 84 -9.89 7.43 -2.35
C GLN A 84 -10.09 8.60 -1.38
N ILE A 85 -9.14 9.52 -1.30
CA ILE A 85 -9.21 10.72 -0.45
C ILE A 85 -10.47 11.55 -0.79
N ASP A 86 -10.75 11.77 -2.06
CA ASP A 86 -11.91 12.56 -2.49
C ASP A 86 -13.24 11.85 -2.17
N ASP A 87 -13.30 10.52 -2.34
CA ASP A 87 -14.46 9.72 -1.92
C ASP A 87 -14.72 9.86 -0.40
N HIS A 88 -13.67 9.89 0.43
CA HIS A 88 -13.82 10.10 1.89
C HIS A 88 -14.31 11.51 2.22
N ARG A 89 -13.84 12.53 1.50
CA ARG A 89 -14.31 13.91 1.67
C ARG A 89 -15.78 14.07 1.33
N VAL A 90 -16.24 13.42 0.25
CA VAL A 90 -17.66 13.41 -0.15
C VAL A 90 -18.51 12.74 0.92
N ARG A 91 -18.10 11.57 1.42
CA ARG A 91 -18.78 10.86 2.52
C ARG A 91 -18.90 11.72 3.78
N LEU A 92 -17.81 12.40 4.16
CA LEU A 92 -17.78 13.29 5.32
C LEU A 92 -18.77 14.47 5.14
N ALA A 93 -18.82 15.06 3.94
CA ALA A 93 -19.73 16.16 3.64
C ALA A 93 -21.21 15.75 3.67
N HIS A 94 -21.52 14.48 3.37
CA HIS A 94 -22.88 13.94 3.45
C HIS A 94 -23.28 13.50 4.86
N GLY A 95 -22.34 13.47 5.82
CA GLY A 95 -22.60 12.98 7.17
C GLY A 95 -22.82 11.46 7.23
N ASP A 96 -22.22 10.72 6.28
CA ASP A 96 -22.26 9.25 6.29
C ASP A 96 -21.61 8.71 7.58
N PRO A 97 -21.98 7.49 8.02
CA PRO A 97 -21.31 6.84 9.14
C PRO A 97 -19.80 6.80 8.88
N ILE A 98 -19.05 7.44 9.79
CA ILE A 98 -17.59 7.49 9.72
C ILE A 98 -17.07 6.10 10.03
N GLU A 99 -16.36 5.50 9.08
CA GLU A 99 -15.61 4.26 9.32
C GLU A 99 -14.31 4.61 10.05
N ASP A 100 -13.93 3.79 11.04
CA ASP A 100 -12.64 3.90 11.73
C ASP A 100 -11.50 3.36 10.85
N ASP A 101 -11.28 4.02 9.71
CA ASP A 101 -10.09 3.84 8.89
C ASP A 101 -9.09 4.98 9.08
N PHE A 102 -7.88 4.75 8.58
CA PHE A 102 -6.78 5.70 8.70
C PHE A 102 -7.10 7.05 8.06
N THR A 103 -7.74 7.06 6.88
CA THR A 103 -7.99 8.28 6.10
C THR A 103 -8.98 9.18 6.83
N PHE A 104 -10.10 8.65 7.30
CA PHE A 104 -11.05 9.43 8.12
C PHE A 104 -10.41 9.92 9.42
N THR A 105 -9.65 9.06 10.10
CA THR A 105 -8.99 9.44 11.35
C THR A 105 -8.02 10.60 11.15
N TYR A 106 -7.23 10.57 10.06
CA TYR A 106 -6.28 11.62 9.73
C TYR A 106 -7.00 12.94 9.39
N MET A 107 -8.07 12.88 8.59
CA MET A 107 -8.86 14.06 8.25
C MET A 107 -9.51 14.70 9.49
N ARG A 108 -10.03 13.89 10.42
CA ARG A 108 -10.60 14.35 11.68
C ARG A 108 -9.55 15.06 12.53
N GLU A 109 -8.38 14.46 12.70
CA GLU A 109 -7.27 15.08 13.43
C GLU A 109 -6.85 16.43 12.81
N MET A 110 -6.80 16.52 11.47
CA MET A 110 -6.52 17.79 10.79
C MET A 110 -7.58 18.86 11.09
N GLU A 111 -8.85 18.48 11.12
CA GLU A 111 -9.95 19.40 11.39
C GLU A 111 -9.99 19.83 12.86
N ASP A 112 -9.80 18.89 13.79
CA ASP A 112 -9.73 19.17 15.23
C ASP A 112 -8.60 20.15 15.54
N ARG A 113 -7.44 20.02 14.89
CA ARG A 113 -6.33 20.98 15.04
C ARG A 113 -6.68 22.36 14.54
N ARG A 114 -7.36 22.47 13.39
CA ARG A 114 -7.81 23.76 12.84
C ARG A 114 -8.80 24.44 13.77
N GLN A 115 -9.78 23.71 14.29
CA GLN A 115 -10.82 24.25 15.16
C GLN A 115 -10.25 24.69 16.52
N ASN A 116 -9.30 23.92 17.07
CA ASN A 116 -8.69 24.19 18.37
C ASN A 116 -7.49 25.15 18.28
N GLY A 117 -7.12 25.63 17.09
CA GLY A 117 -5.95 26.49 16.88
C GLY A 117 -4.62 25.82 17.25
N SER A 118 -4.56 24.49 17.19
CA SER A 118 -3.35 23.71 17.47
C SER A 118 -2.34 23.81 16.31
N GLU A 119 -1.08 23.57 16.59
CA GLU A 119 -0.04 23.56 15.55
C GLU A 119 -0.28 22.44 14.53
N MET A 120 -0.35 22.81 13.25
CA MET A 120 -0.54 21.84 12.16
C MET A 120 0.74 21.01 11.93
N GLY A 121 1.93 21.61 12.09
CA GLY A 121 3.20 20.93 11.77
C GLY A 121 3.19 20.38 10.35
N PHE A 122 3.36 19.07 10.20
CA PHE A 122 3.29 18.34 8.93
C PHE A 122 1.93 17.65 8.69
N PHE A 123 0.88 17.98 9.46
CA PHE A 123 -0.45 17.41 9.24
C PHE A 123 -1.16 18.13 8.10
N ASP A 124 -0.85 17.71 6.87
CA ASP A 124 -1.45 18.21 5.65
C ASP A 124 -1.84 17.08 4.67
N ASP A 125 -2.55 17.44 3.61
CA ASP A 125 -3.02 16.49 2.58
C ASP A 125 -1.87 15.78 1.85
N CYS A 126 -0.72 16.46 1.71
CA CYS A 126 0.45 15.89 1.05
C CYS A 126 1.04 14.79 1.92
N GLN A 127 1.23 15.06 3.20
CA GLN A 127 1.72 14.10 4.18
C GLN A 127 0.77 12.91 4.33
N MET A 128 -0.55 13.15 4.41
CA MET A 128 -1.55 12.07 4.43
C MET A 128 -1.38 11.13 3.23
N LYS A 129 -1.29 11.70 2.02
CA LYS A 129 -1.13 10.93 0.78
C LYS A 129 0.18 10.15 0.76
N MET A 130 1.28 10.73 1.25
CA MET A 130 2.56 10.02 1.37
C MET A 130 2.47 8.85 2.36
N LEU A 131 1.86 9.05 3.52
CA LEU A 131 1.67 8.00 4.52
C LEU A 131 0.79 6.86 4.00
N LEU A 132 -0.29 7.19 3.28
CA LEU A 132 -1.13 6.20 2.62
C LEU A 132 -0.34 5.36 1.62
N LEU A 133 0.50 6.00 0.79
CA LEU A 133 1.36 5.28 -0.15
C LEU A 133 2.36 4.38 0.57
N ASP A 134 3.03 4.88 1.61
CA ASP A 134 4.05 4.15 2.35
C ASP A 134 3.46 2.93 3.06
N LEU A 135 2.34 3.10 3.78
CA LEU A 135 1.64 2.01 4.45
C LEU A 135 1.17 0.95 3.44
N PHE A 136 0.64 1.40 2.30
CA PHE A 136 0.16 0.50 1.27
C PHE A 136 1.32 -0.30 0.64
N PHE A 137 2.38 0.37 0.20
CA PHE A 137 3.54 -0.27 -0.40
C PHE A 137 4.27 -1.21 0.57
N ALA A 138 4.60 -0.72 1.77
CA ALA A 138 5.33 -1.49 2.77
C ALA A 138 4.56 -2.71 3.23
N GLY A 139 3.26 -2.56 3.51
CA GLY A 139 2.40 -3.65 3.98
C GLY A 139 2.21 -4.73 2.91
N MET A 140 2.04 -4.33 1.64
CA MET A 140 1.79 -5.26 0.54
C MET A 140 2.99 -6.17 0.26
N GLU A 141 4.13 -5.58 -0.10
CA GLU A 141 5.29 -6.36 -0.56
C GLU A 141 5.85 -7.28 0.53
N THR A 142 5.98 -6.77 1.76
CA THR A 142 6.57 -7.54 2.87
C THR A 142 5.67 -8.69 3.31
N THR A 143 4.38 -8.45 3.51
CA THR A 143 3.44 -9.46 4.02
C THR A 143 3.16 -10.53 2.97
N VAL A 144 2.94 -10.14 1.69
CA VAL A 144 2.73 -11.10 0.60
C VAL A 144 3.94 -11.98 0.42
N THR A 145 5.15 -11.41 0.44
CA THR A 145 6.39 -12.18 0.29
C THR A 145 6.60 -13.13 1.46
N THR A 146 6.43 -12.66 2.70
CA THR A 146 6.56 -13.49 3.90
C THR A 146 5.59 -14.65 3.90
N LEU A 147 4.31 -14.42 3.60
CA LEU A 147 3.30 -15.48 3.54
C LEU A 147 3.61 -16.50 2.43
N LYS A 148 4.03 -16.05 1.25
CA LYS A 148 4.45 -16.96 0.16
C LYS A 148 5.59 -17.87 0.61
N TRP A 149 6.61 -17.32 1.27
CA TRP A 149 7.72 -18.10 1.80
C TRP A 149 7.29 -19.04 2.92
N ALA A 150 6.44 -18.57 3.85
CA ALA A 150 5.91 -19.40 4.93
C ALA A 150 5.16 -20.62 4.37
N PHE A 151 4.23 -20.43 3.43
CA PHE A 151 3.51 -21.54 2.82
C PHE A 151 4.42 -22.48 2.02
N LEU A 152 5.41 -21.93 1.29
CA LEU A 152 6.39 -22.73 0.57
C LEU A 152 7.18 -23.62 1.53
N VAL A 153 7.76 -23.04 2.59
CA VAL A 153 8.55 -23.77 3.59
C VAL A 153 7.70 -24.83 4.30
N ILE A 154 6.45 -24.52 4.66
CA ILE A 154 5.54 -25.48 5.27
C ILE A 154 5.23 -26.65 4.32
N THR A 155 4.94 -26.35 3.05
CA THR A 155 4.51 -27.36 2.08
C THR A 155 5.63 -28.32 1.67
N VAL A 156 6.88 -27.84 1.63
CA VAL A 156 8.04 -28.70 1.29
C VAL A 156 8.60 -29.47 2.49
N ASN A 157 8.19 -29.14 3.73
CA ASN A 157 8.64 -29.81 4.96
C ASN A 157 7.45 -30.45 5.70
N ILE A 158 7.10 -31.68 5.32
CA ILE A 158 5.89 -32.36 5.82
C ILE A 158 5.86 -32.52 7.35
N ASP A 159 7.02 -32.70 7.99
CA ASP A 159 7.12 -32.77 9.45
C ASP A 159 6.80 -31.44 10.13
N ILE A 160 7.15 -30.30 9.51
CA ILE A 160 6.79 -28.97 10.01
C ILE A 160 5.29 -28.74 9.80
N GLN A 161 4.75 -29.08 8.62
CA GLN A 161 3.33 -28.95 8.35
C GLN A 161 2.47 -29.69 9.36
N ARG A 162 2.83 -30.95 9.66
CA ARG A 162 2.13 -31.77 10.66
C ARG A 162 2.19 -31.14 12.05
N LYS A 163 3.35 -30.63 12.48
CA LYS A 163 3.48 -29.96 13.79
C LYS A 163 2.60 -28.70 13.89
N VAL A 164 2.57 -27.88 12.84
CA VAL A 164 1.71 -26.68 12.80
C VAL A 164 0.23 -27.08 12.92
N GLN A 165 -0.20 -28.13 12.21
CA GLN A 165 -1.57 -28.63 12.29
C GLN A 165 -1.90 -29.19 13.68
N GLU A 166 -1.03 -30.03 14.24
CA GLU A 166 -1.18 -30.58 15.59
C GLU A 166 -1.27 -29.47 16.65
N GLU A 167 -0.51 -28.38 16.52
CA GLU A 167 -0.58 -27.25 17.44
C GLU A 167 -1.92 -26.52 17.33
N LEU A 168 -2.37 -26.23 16.11
CA LEU A 168 -3.66 -25.57 15.87
C LEU A 168 -4.83 -26.41 16.42
N ASP A 169 -4.84 -27.72 16.15
CA ASP A 169 -5.91 -28.62 16.59
C ASP A 169 -5.99 -28.70 18.12
N ASN A 170 -4.85 -28.69 18.81
CA ASN A 170 -4.79 -28.85 20.27
C ASN A 170 -4.95 -27.54 21.06
N LYS A 171 -4.73 -26.37 20.44
CA LYS A 171 -4.66 -25.08 21.16
C LYS A 171 -5.68 -24.05 20.69
N CYS A 172 -6.18 -24.16 19.46
CA CYS A 172 -7.09 -23.17 18.87
C CYS A 172 -8.52 -23.70 18.65
N THR A 173 -8.76 -24.97 18.97
CA THR A 173 -10.09 -25.61 19.00
C THR A 173 -10.57 -25.78 20.42
#